data_AF-A0A969NNN2-F1
#
_entry.id   AF-A0A969NNN2-F1
#
_cell.length_a   1.000
_cell.length_b   1.000
_cell.length_c   1.000
_cell.angle_alpha   90.00
_cell.angle_beta   90.00
_cell.angle_gamma   90.00
#
_symmetry.space_group_name_H-M   'P 1'
#
loop_
_entity.id
_entity.type
_entity.pdbx_description
1 polymer ?
#
loop_
_entity_poly.entity_id
_entity_poly.type
_entity_poly.pdbx_seq_one_letter_code
_entity_poly.pdbx_strand_id
1 'polypeptide(L)'
;MFAQPGREFRFAYDSDTKPTTICNVRRDLVRGIELLEARGATCKVVKWNPTDGKGLDDLIVNKGAKAYALAQQNAIASLRDKGTHYRTEYNKIAKQVRFEIGDLGNERLDLEIYLRAFYKGDIADGARVIGESDRVRSLR
;
A
#
# COMPACT_ATOMS: atom_id res chain seq x y z
N MET A 1 -18.45 18.66 -3.52
CA MET A 1 -17.03 18.22 -3.51
C MET A 1 -16.98 16.73 -3.14
N PHE A 2 -16.14 15.91 -3.81
CA PHE A 2 -16.09 14.45 -3.57
C PHE A 2 -15.26 14.08 -2.34
N ALA A 3 -13.97 14.45 -2.32
CA ALA A 3 -13.07 14.30 -1.18
C ALA A 3 -13.03 15.60 -0.37
N GLN A 4 -13.35 15.52 0.92
CA GLN A 4 -13.41 16.67 1.82
C GLN A 4 -12.99 16.26 3.24
N PRO A 5 -12.53 17.20 4.08
CA PRO A 5 -12.14 16.92 5.45
C PRO A 5 -13.23 16.19 6.23
N GLY A 6 -12.83 15.16 7.00
CA GLY A 6 -13.73 14.38 7.85
C GLY A 6 -14.60 13.33 7.15
N ARG A 7 -14.56 13.22 5.82
CA ARG A 7 -15.22 12.12 5.10
C ARG A 7 -14.41 10.83 5.21
N GLU A 8 -15.06 9.73 5.55
CA GLU A 8 -14.45 8.39 5.57
C GLU A 8 -14.70 7.65 4.25
N PHE A 9 -13.66 7.04 3.70
CA PHE A 9 -13.72 6.11 2.58
C PHE A 9 -13.28 4.72 3.02
N ARG A 10 -13.99 3.69 2.54
CA ARG A 10 -13.66 2.28 2.80
C ARG A 10 -13.42 1.56 1.49
N PHE A 11 -12.22 1.03 1.33
CA PHE A 11 -11.80 0.29 0.14
C PHE A 11 -12.04 -1.20 0.36
N ALA A 12 -12.79 -1.82 -0.53
CA ALA A 12 -12.99 -3.26 -0.58
C ALA A 12 -12.48 -3.75 -1.95
N TYR A 13 -11.29 -4.34 -1.97
CA TYR A 13 -10.70 -4.95 -3.17
C TYR A 13 -10.74 -6.47 -3.07
N ASP A 14 -10.83 -7.13 -4.21
CA ASP A 14 -10.77 -8.58 -4.31
C ASP A 14 -9.47 -9.16 -3.73
N SER A 15 -9.59 -10.37 -3.19
CA SER A 15 -8.46 -11.15 -2.71
C SER A 15 -7.79 -11.91 -3.85
N ASP A 16 -7.06 -11.19 -4.71
CA ASP A 16 -6.29 -11.81 -5.81
C ASP A 16 -5.10 -12.64 -5.32
N THR A 17 -4.77 -13.69 -6.07
CA THR A 17 -3.63 -14.59 -5.81
C THR A 17 -2.44 -14.36 -6.74
N LYS A 18 -2.65 -13.73 -7.91
CA LYS A 18 -1.59 -13.47 -8.88
C LYS A 18 -0.69 -12.34 -8.38
N PRO A 19 0.64 -12.56 -8.23
CA PRO A 19 1.55 -11.55 -7.67
C PRO A 19 1.52 -10.21 -8.39
N THR A 20 1.46 -10.23 -9.72
CA THR A 20 1.38 -9.01 -10.55
C THR A 20 0.11 -8.23 -10.28
N THR A 21 -1.03 -8.91 -10.18
CA THR A 21 -2.32 -8.30 -9.84
C THR A 21 -2.29 -7.71 -8.43
N ILE A 22 -1.79 -8.47 -7.45
CA ILE A 22 -1.66 -7.99 -6.06
C ILE A 22 -0.84 -6.70 -5.99
N CYS A 23 0.30 -6.64 -6.70
CA CYS A 23 1.15 -5.45 -6.71
C CYS A 23 0.45 -4.25 -7.38
N ASN A 24 -0.24 -4.46 -8.51
CA ASN A 24 -0.96 -3.41 -9.22
C ASN A 24 -2.12 -2.87 -8.38
N VAL A 25 -2.95 -3.75 -7.83
CA VAL A 25 -4.08 -3.39 -6.95
C VAL A 25 -3.57 -2.64 -5.71
N ARG A 26 -2.49 -3.12 -5.08
CA ARG A 26 -1.91 -2.44 -3.91
C ARG A 26 -1.41 -1.05 -4.24
N ARG A 27 -0.72 -0.88 -5.38
CA ARG A 27 -0.28 0.44 -5.84
C ARG A 27 -1.47 1.37 -6.00
N ASP A 28 -2.51 0.94 -6.72
CA ASP A 28 -3.67 1.79 -7.02
C ASP A 28 -4.47 2.12 -5.74
N LEU A 29 -4.63 1.15 -4.84
CA LEU A 29 -5.18 1.33 -3.49
C LEU A 29 -4.42 2.41 -2.72
N VAL A 30 -3.09 2.31 -2.63
CA VAL A 30 -2.26 3.25 -1.88
C VAL A 30 -2.32 4.65 -2.50
N ARG A 31 -2.24 4.78 -3.82
CA ARG A 31 -2.35 6.10 -4.49
C ARG A 31 -3.71 6.74 -4.30
N GLY A 32 -4.78 5.96 -4.41
CA GLY A 32 -6.14 6.45 -4.13
C GLY A 32 -6.27 6.96 -2.70
N ILE A 33 -5.77 6.18 -1.72
CA ILE A 33 -5.76 6.57 -0.31
C ILE A 33 -5.00 7.87 -0.08
N GLU A 34 -3.79 8.00 -0.61
CA GLU A 34 -2.95 9.18 -0.40
C GLU A 34 -3.59 10.46 -0.97
N LEU A 35 -4.23 10.36 -2.13
CA LEU A 35 -4.94 11.48 -2.75
C LEU A 35 -6.15 11.93 -1.92
N LEU A 36 -6.86 10.98 -1.31
CA LEU A 36 -8.00 11.29 -0.43
C LEU A 36 -7.53 11.86 0.92
N GLU A 37 -6.52 11.25 1.53
CA GLU A 37 -5.91 11.71 2.79
C GLU A 37 -5.31 13.11 2.63
N ALA A 38 -4.70 13.44 1.49
CA ALA A 38 -4.21 14.78 1.18
C ALA A 38 -5.33 15.85 1.13
N ARG A 39 -6.60 15.44 1.03
CA ARG A 39 -7.78 16.31 1.11
C ARG A 39 -8.48 16.26 2.47
N GLY A 40 -7.83 15.68 3.48
CA GLY A 40 -8.33 15.57 4.85
C GLY A 40 -9.38 14.46 5.06
N ALA A 41 -9.57 13.58 4.07
CA ALA A 41 -10.42 12.41 4.25
C ALA A 41 -9.69 11.33 5.06
N THR A 42 -10.45 10.45 5.70
CA THR A 42 -9.92 9.25 6.34
C THR A 42 -10.17 8.05 5.44
N CYS A 43 -9.23 7.11 5.39
CA CYS A 43 -9.35 5.92 4.56
C CYS A 43 -9.09 4.65 5.36
N LYS A 44 -9.96 3.65 5.15
CA LYS A 44 -9.85 2.32 5.73
C LYS A 44 -9.91 1.26 4.64
N VAL A 45 -9.38 0.09 4.92
CA VAL A 45 -9.42 -1.07 4.03
C VAL A 45 -10.25 -2.15 4.68
N VAL A 46 -11.28 -2.58 3.96
CA VAL A 46 -12.14 -3.70 4.32
C VAL A 46 -11.39 -4.97 3.96
N LYS A 47 -11.30 -5.90 4.91
CA LYS A 47 -10.68 -7.21 4.71
C LYS A 47 -11.64 -8.29 5.18
N TRP A 48 -11.68 -9.42 4.49
CA TRP A 48 -12.37 -10.64 4.89
C TRP A 48 -11.46 -11.83 4.60
N ASN A 49 -11.85 -13.01 5.07
CA ASN A 49 -11.09 -14.22 4.80
C ASN A 49 -11.25 -14.61 3.31
N PRO A 50 -10.16 -14.74 2.53
CA PRO A 50 -10.26 -15.13 1.12
C PRO A 50 -10.96 -16.47 0.88
N THR A 51 -10.98 -17.38 1.88
CA THR A 51 -11.72 -18.65 1.77
C THR A 51 -13.23 -18.47 1.81
N ASP A 52 -13.72 -17.31 2.27
CA ASP A 52 -15.14 -16.99 2.30
C ASP A 52 -15.61 -16.39 0.97
N GLY A 53 -14.69 -16.00 0.09
CA GLY A 53 -14.98 -15.47 -1.25
C GLY A 53 -13.82 -14.61 -1.75
N LYS A 54 -13.49 -14.72 -3.04
CA LYS A 54 -12.46 -13.89 -3.66
C LYS A 54 -12.94 -12.44 -3.73
N GLY A 55 -14.11 -12.25 -4.32
CA GLY A 55 -14.78 -10.96 -4.45
C GLY A 55 -15.77 -10.69 -3.33
N LEU A 56 -16.27 -9.45 -3.31
CA LEU A 56 -17.35 -9.05 -2.41
C LEU A 56 -18.65 -9.82 -2.71
N ASP A 57 -18.94 -10.02 -3.98
CA ASP A 57 -20.07 -10.81 -4.46
C ASP A 57 -19.96 -12.26 -3.99
N ASP A 58 -18.79 -12.89 -4.13
CA ASP A 58 -18.55 -14.24 -3.59
C ASP A 58 -18.78 -14.29 -2.07
N LEU A 59 -18.30 -13.30 -1.33
CA LEU A 59 -18.50 -13.23 0.13
C LEU A 59 -19.99 -13.18 0.48
N ILE A 60 -20.76 -12.35 -0.22
CA ILE A 60 -22.20 -12.20 0.03
C ILE A 60 -22.94 -13.48 -0.36
N VAL A 61 -22.58 -14.13 -1.47
CA VAL A 61 -23.17 -15.41 -1.89
C VAL A 61 -22.88 -16.51 -0.87
N ASN A 62 -21.63 -16.63 -0.40
CA ASN A 62 -21.21 -17.74 0.46
C ASN A 62 -21.56 -17.55 1.94
N LYS A 63 -21.50 -16.32 2.46
CA LYS A 63 -21.67 -16.00 3.90
C LYS A 63 -22.82 -15.04 4.20
N GLY A 64 -23.51 -14.55 3.17
CA GLY A 64 -24.59 -13.59 3.30
C GLY A 64 -24.12 -12.15 3.51
N ALA A 65 -25.05 -11.21 3.30
CA ALA A 65 -24.78 -9.77 3.41
C ALA A 65 -24.28 -9.34 4.81
N LYS A 66 -24.64 -10.08 5.87
CA LYS A 66 -24.17 -9.81 7.25
C LYS A 66 -22.65 -9.96 7.38
N ALA A 67 -22.03 -10.86 6.63
CA ALA A 67 -20.58 -11.04 6.66
C ALA A 67 -19.86 -9.79 6.14
N TYR A 68 -20.35 -9.20 5.04
CA TYR A 68 -19.81 -7.95 4.53
C TYR A 68 -20.06 -6.78 5.48
N ALA A 69 -21.25 -6.68 6.08
CA ALA A 69 -21.55 -5.64 7.07
C ALA A 69 -20.57 -5.69 8.26
N LEU A 70 -20.22 -6.89 8.73
CA LEU A 70 -19.21 -7.08 9.77
C LEU A 70 -17.80 -6.69 9.30
N ALA A 71 -17.40 -7.10 8.09
CA ALA A 71 -16.12 -6.71 7.52
C ALA A 71 -15.97 -5.19 7.38
N GLN A 72 -17.05 -4.50 6.99
CA GLN A 72 -17.12 -3.05 6.90
C GLN A 72 -16.96 -2.36 8.26
N GLN A 73 -17.56 -2.90 9.31
CA GLN A 73 -17.39 -2.38 10.68
C GLN A 73 -15.95 -2.57 11.19
N ASN A 74 -15.33 -3.70 10.83
CA ASN A 74 -13.97 -4.06 11.22
C ASN A 74 -12.89 -3.55 10.24
N ALA A 75 -13.22 -2.59 9.37
CA ALA A 75 -12.26 -2.06 8.40
C ALA A 75 -11.05 -1.43 9.12
N ILE A 76 -9.85 -1.74 8.63
CA ILE A 76 -8.59 -1.37 9.28
C ILE A 76 -7.97 -0.14 8.64
N ALA A 77 -7.11 0.57 9.39
CA ALA A 77 -6.35 1.68 8.84
C ALA A 77 -5.43 1.24 7.70
N SER A 78 -5.25 2.12 6.71
CA SER A 78 -4.44 1.91 5.51
C SER A 78 -2.93 1.76 5.75
N LEU A 79 -2.45 2.00 6.97
CA LEU A 79 -1.02 2.06 7.30
C LEU A 79 -0.26 0.79 6.89
N ARG A 80 -0.86 -0.39 7.09
CA ARG A 80 -0.23 -1.67 6.73
C ARG A 80 -0.07 -1.79 5.21
N ASP A 81 -1.10 -1.45 4.43
CA ASP A 81 -1.05 -1.53 2.97
C ASP A 81 -0.03 -0.52 2.39
N LYS A 82 0.02 0.71 2.95
CA LYS A 82 1.03 1.74 2.61
C LYS A 82 2.46 1.24 2.89
N GLY A 83 2.73 0.76 4.11
CA GLY A 83 4.04 0.24 4.49
C GLY A 83 4.45 -0.97 3.62
N THR A 84 3.52 -1.88 3.34
CA THR A 84 3.79 -3.03 2.47
C THR A 84 4.13 -2.59 1.04
N HIS A 85 3.43 -1.58 0.50
CA HIS A 85 3.70 -1.04 -0.82
C HIS A 85 5.10 -0.43 -0.89
N TYR A 86 5.42 0.52 -0.02
CA TYR A 86 6.70 1.21 -0.05
C TYR A 86 7.89 0.31 0.31
N ARG A 87 7.70 -0.68 1.18
CA ARG A 87 8.71 -1.71 1.44
C ARG A 87 8.97 -2.57 0.19
N THR A 88 7.93 -2.90 -0.56
CA THR A 88 8.07 -3.67 -1.82
C THR A 88 8.87 -2.85 -2.84
N GLU A 89 8.54 -1.57 -3.00
CA GLU A 89 9.28 -0.68 -3.91
C GLU A 89 10.73 -0.47 -3.46
N TYR A 90 10.98 -0.27 -2.16
CA TYR A 90 12.33 -0.20 -1.60
C TYR A 90 13.15 -1.44 -1.96
N ASN A 91 12.63 -2.64 -1.68
CA ASN A 91 13.34 -3.89 -1.97
C ASN A 91 13.62 -4.07 -3.46
N LYS A 92 12.69 -3.68 -4.32
CA LYS A 92 12.83 -3.75 -5.77
C LYS A 92 13.94 -2.83 -6.27
N ILE A 93 13.95 -1.57 -5.83
CA ILE A 93 14.98 -0.61 -6.21
C ILE A 93 16.33 -1.02 -5.64
N ALA A 94 16.39 -1.44 -4.37
CA ALA A 94 17.62 -1.92 -3.73
C ALA A 94 18.23 -3.10 -4.49
N LYS A 95 17.41 -4.06 -4.95
CA LYS A 95 17.87 -5.18 -5.77
C LYS A 95 18.44 -4.69 -7.10
N GLN A 96 17.79 -3.74 -7.75
CA GLN A 96 18.25 -3.17 -9.01
C GLN A 96 19.57 -2.41 -8.85
N VAL A 97 19.69 -1.57 -7.80
CA VAL A 97 20.92 -0.85 -7.47
C VAL A 97 22.08 -1.80 -7.25
N ARG A 98 21.89 -2.85 -6.44
CA ARG A 98 22.93 -3.84 -6.18
C ARG A 98 23.36 -4.59 -7.44
N PHE A 99 22.42 -4.82 -8.37
CA PHE A 99 22.72 -5.47 -9.64
C PHE A 99 23.53 -4.56 -10.58
N GLU A 100 23.21 -3.27 -10.64
CA GLU A 100 23.82 -2.33 -11.60
C GLU A 100 25.13 -1.69 -11.09
N ILE A 101 25.19 -1.36 -9.80
CA ILE A 101 26.30 -0.60 -9.19
C ILE A 101 27.19 -1.50 -8.32
N GLY A 102 26.66 -2.64 -7.86
CA GLY A 102 27.32 -3.52 -6.90
C GLY A 102 26.93 -3.22 -5.45
N ASP A 103 27.66 -3.80 -4.51
CA ASP A 103 27.37 -3.61 -3.10
C ASP A 103 27.79 -2.20 -2.65
N LEU A 104 26.80 -1.45 -2.17
CA LEU A 104 26.97 -0.12 -1.63
C LEU A 104 26.77 -0.20 -0.12
N GLY A 105 27.63 0.47 0.64
CA GLY A 105 27.35 0.70 2.06
C GLY A 105 25.96 1.32 2.25
N ASN A 106 25.31 1.01 3.39
CA ASN A 106 23.89 1.30 3.62
C ASN A 106 23.48 2.76 3.34
N GLU A 107 24.33 3.74 3.67
CA GLU A 107 24.04 5.16 3.41
C GLU A 107 23.97 5.49 1.91
N ARG A 108 24.94 4.98 1.14
CA ARG A 108 25.00 5.22 -0.30
C ARG A 108 23.91 4.45 -1.05
N LEU A 109 23.59 3.25 -0.58
CA LEU A 109 22.45 2.48 -1.08
C LEU A 109 21.14 3.25 -0.88
N ASP A 110 20.91 3.78 0.31
CA ASP A 110 19.70 4.54 0.65
C ASP A 110 19.56 5.82 -0.18
N LEU A 111 20.66 6.55 -0.40
CA LEU A 111 20.68 7.73 -1.24
C LEU A 111 20.30 7.38 -2.70
N GLU A 112 20.87 6.30 -3.24
CA GLU A 112 20.56 5.84 -4.60
C GLU A 112 19.09 5.40 -4.72
N ILE A 113 18.56 4.71 -3.71
CA ILE A 113 17.15 4.31 -3.68
C ILE A 113 16.24 5.54 -3.64
N TYR A 114 16.56 6.53 -2.79
CA TYR A 114 15.81 7.78 -2.71
C TYR A 114 15.76 8.49 -4.06
N LEU A 115 16.91 8.68 -4.72
CA LEU A 115 16.99 9.36 -6.01
C LEU A 115 16.19 8.62 -7.09
N ARG A 116 16.31 7.30 -7.17
CA ARG A 116 15.56 6.50 -8.15
C ARG A 116 14.06 6.53 -7.91
N ALA A 117 13.63 6.47 -6.65
CA ALA A 117 12.21 6.57 -6.30
C ALA A 117 11.66 7.98 -6.64
N PHE A 118 12.42 9.02 -6.30
CA PHE A 118 12.08 10.41 -6.59
C PHE A 118 11.92 10.67 -8.09
N TYR A 119 12.87 10.25 -8.93
CA TYR A 119 12.83 10.53 -10.37
C TYR A 119 11.81 9.66 -11.14
N LYS A 120 11.39 8.54 -10.58
CA LYS A 120 10.46 7.60 -11.23
C LYS A 120 8.99 7.86 -10.87
N GLY A 121 8.73 8.46 -9.71
CA GLY A 121 7.40 8.57 -9.12
C GLY A 121 6.96 10.01 -8.86
N ASP A 122 6.14 10.16 -7.83
CA ASP A 122 5.80 11.47 -7.25
C ASP A 122 6.98 12.00 -6.41
N ILE A 123 7.10 13.31 -6.24
CA ILE A 123 8.15 14.01 -5.48
C ILE A 123 8.28 13.42 -4.06
N ALA A 124 7.16 13.05 -3.43
CA ALA A 124 7.18 12.46 -2.10
C ALA A 124 7.60 10.98 -2.08
N ASP A 125 7.69 10.28 -3.22
CA ASP A 125 8.03 8.85 -3.26
C ASP A 125 9.44 8.55 -2.79
N GLY A 126 10.40 9.45 -3.02
CA GLY A 126 11.74 9.32 -2.44
C GLY A 126 11.67 9.16 -0.92
N ALA A 127 10.92 10.04 -0.25
CA ALA A 127 10.73 10.02 1.20
C ALA A 127 9.88 8.82 1.66
N ARG A 128 8.81 8.48 0.94
CA ARG A 128 7.92 7.35 1.30
C ARG A 128 8.65 6.02 1.19
N VAL A 129 9.40 5.80 0.11
CA VAL A 129 10.18 4.58 -0.11
C VAL A 129 11.30 4.45 0.91
N ILE A 130 12.08 5.52 1.15
CA ILE A 130 13.18 5.45 2.12
C ILE A 130 12.70 5.30 3.56
N GLY A 131 11.48 5.77 3.84
CA GLY A 131 10.78 5.57 5.10
C GLY A 131 10.59 4.09 5.48
N GLU A 132 10.69 3.18 4.50
CA GLU A 132 10.59 1.74 4.70
C GLU A 132 11.95 1.01 4.64
N SER A 133 13.07 1.74 4.60
CA SER A 133 14.41 1.15 4.79
C SER A 133 14.57 0.57 6.21
N ASP A 134 15.46 -0.42 6.37
CA ASP A 134 15.70 -1.01 7.69
C ASP A 134 16.24 0.02 8.68
N ARG A 135 17.12 0.92 8.22
CA ARG A 135 17.70 1.99 9.05
C ARG A 135 16.66 2.99 9.53
N VAL A 136 15.72 3.40 8.68
CA VAL A 136 14.68 4.36 9.10
C VAL A 136 13.65 3.68 9.98
N ARG A 137 13.30 2.43 9.71
CA ARG A 137 12.36 1.67 10.52
C ARG A 137 12.89 1.38 11.93
N SER A 138 14.21 1.22 12.11
CA SER A 138 14.80 1.02 13.44
C SER A 138 14.80 2.27 14.34
N LEU A 139 14.42 3.44 13.80
CA LEU A 139 14.34 4.71 14.55
C LEU A 139 12.91 5.03 15.04
N ARG A 140 11.92 4.17 14.78
CA ARG A 140 10.51 4.38 15.09
C ARG A 140 10.04 3.58 16.30
#